data_AF-A0A2G6GXN4-F1
#
_entry.id   AF-A0A2G6GXN4-F1
#
_cell.length_a   1.000
_cell.length_b   1.000
_cell.length_c   1.000
_cell.angle_alpha   90.00
_cell.angle_beta   90.00
_cell.angle_gamma   90.00
#
_symmetry.space_group_name_H-M   'P 1'
#
loop_
_entity.id
_entity.type
_entity.pdbx_description
1 polymer ?
#
loop_
_entity_poly.entity_id
_entity_poly.type
_entity_poly.pdbx_seq_one_letter_code
_entity_poly.pdbx_strand_id
1 'polypeptide(L)'
;MNFLLHFIFIAAFLLIYIIAIIILKPFRVHRKRPVSTISIKVSYLIYLACFMLMAYLILFFSANAEPSEDMDEERVFNAITVFSVLAFFIPNIGIMIRRRIGNWRVAYNYIATLFNVLFAFGLLWFIKDLPWQFK
;
A
#
# COMPACT_ATOMS: atom_id res chain seq x y z
N MET A 1 -11.47 13.08 22.88
CA MET A 1 -11.73 11.72 22.32
C MET A 1 -10.77 11.35 21.18
N ASN A 2 -10.35 12.29 20.31
CA ASN A 2 -9.51 11.99 19.14
C ASN A 2 -8.11 11.45 19.46
N PHE A 3 -7.37 12.04 20.42
CA PHE A 3 -5.97 11.65 20.68
C PHE A 3 -5.79 10.15 20.98
N LEU A 4 -6.66 9.59 21.82
CA LEU A 4 -6.62 8.18 22.20
C LEU A 4 -6.89 7.27 20.99
N LEU A 5 -7.82 7.66 20.11
CA LEU A 5 -8.10 6.94 18.87
C LEU A 5 -6.91 7.00 17.89
N HIS A 6 -6.30 8.18 17.68
CA HIS A 6 -5.09 8.28 16.85
C HIS A 6 -3.98 7.36 17.40
N PHE A 7 -3.76 7.36 18.71
CA PHE A 7 -2.76 6.51 19.34
C PHE A 7 -3.04 5.02 19.13
N ILE A 8 -4.28 4.56 19.35
CA ILE A 8 -4.67 3.16 19.15
C ILE A 8 -4.45 2.74 17.69
N PHE A 9 -4.88 3.55 16.72
CA PHE A 9 -4.73 3.21 15.30
C PHE A 9 -3.28 3.24 14.83
N ILE A 10 -2.49 4.23 15.26
CA ILE A 10 -1.04 4.26 14.98
C ILE A 10 -0.37 3.02 15.56
N ALA A 11 -0.68 2.65 16.80
CA ALA A 11 -0.12 1.45 17.42
C ALA A 11 -0.55 0.17 16.68
N ALA A 12 -1.83 0.05 16.28
CA ALA A 12 -2.34 -1.08 15.52
C ALA A 12 -1.68 -1.20 14.14
N PHE A 13 -1.55 -0.09 13.42
CA PHE A 13 -0.87 -0.04 12.13
C PHE A 13 0.61 -0.39 12.29
N LEU A 14 1.31 0.22 13.24
CA LEU A 14 2.70 -0.10 13.50
C LEU A 14 2.88 -1.59 13.85
N LEU A 15 1.98 -2.18 14.63
CA LEU A 15 1.97 -3.60 14.93
C LEU A 15 1.78 -4.47 13.67
N ILE A 16 0.82 -4.14 12.81
CA ILE A 16 0.60 -4.85 11.53
C ILE A 16 1.85 -4.78 10.65
N TYR A 17 2.49 -3.61 10.57
CA TYR A 17 3.70 -3.41 9.79
C TYR A 17 4.89 -4.23 10.34
N ILE A 18 5.07 -4.25 11.67
CA ILE A 18 6.08 -5.08 12.33
C ILE A 18 5.83 -6.57 12.06
N ILE A 19 4.58 -7.04 12.18
CA ILE A 19 4.23 -8.43 11.86
C ILE A 19 4.58 -8.74 10.40
N ALA A 20 4.29 -7.84 9.47
CA ALA A 20 4.66 -8.01 8.07
C ALA A 20 6.19 -8.14 7.89
N ILE A 21 6.99 -7.32 8.56
CA ILE A 21 8.46 -7.44 8.54
C ILE A 21 8.91 -8.81 9.09
N ILE A 22 8.35 -9.25 10.21
CA ILE A 22 8.69 -10.54 10.84
C ILE A 22 8.34 -11.72 9.92
N ILE A 23 7.18 -11.68 9.25
CA ILE A 23 6.73 -12.72 8.33
C ILE A 23 7.57 -12.73 7.05
N LEU A 24 7.81 -11.56 6.43
CA LEU A 24 8.55 -11.48 5.17
C LEU A 24 10.05 -11.75 5.35
N LYS A 25 10.60 -11.42 6.52
CA LYS A 25 12.05 -11.44 6.81
C LYS A 25 12.83 -10.78 5.67
N PRO A 26 12.66 -9.47 5.43
CA PRO A 26 13.25 -8.76 4.29
C PRO A 26 14.78 -8.94 4.21
N PHE A 27 15.44 -8.95 5.37
CA PHE A 27 16.89 -9.08 5.50
C PHE A 27 17.43 -10.50 5.27
N ARG A 28 16.55 -11.51 5.13
CA ARG A 28 16.99 -12.87 4.79
C ARG A 28 17.26 -12.96 3.29
N VAL A 29 18.54 -12.84 2.94
CA VAL A 29 19.07 -12.93 1.57
C VAL A 29 19.05 -14.38 1.08
N HIS A 30 18.54 -14.60 -0.13
CA HIS A 30 18.53 -15.93 -0.74
C HIS A 30 19.83 -16.21 -1.50
N ARG A 31 20.53 -17.32 -1.18
CA ARG A 31 21.86 -17.65 -1.72
C ARG A 31 21.93 -17.74 -3.26
N LYS A 32 20.92 -18.35 -3.90
CA LYS A 32 20.89 -18.50 -5.37
C LYS A 32 20.33 -17.29 -6.15
N ARG A 33 19.54 -16.41 -5.50
CA ARG A 33 18.72 -15.38 -6.17
C ARG A 33 18.50 -14.17 -5.26
N PRO A 34 19.58 -13.48 -4.86
CA PRO A 34 19.53 -12.46 -3.80
C PRO A 34 18.72 -11.23 -4.24
N VAL A 35 19.02 -10.66 -5.41
CA VAL A 35 18.45 -9.39 -5.89
C VAL A 35 16.93 -9.48 -6.06
N SER A 36 16.43 -10.40 -6.90
CA SER A 36 14.99 -10.55 -7.15
C SER A 36 14.16 -10.88 -5.90
N THR A 37 14.76 -11.53 -4.90
CA THR A 37 14.05 -11.93 -3.68
C THR A 37 13.98 -10.77 -2.68
N ILE A 38 15.02 -9.94 -2.62
CA ILE A 38 15.02 -8.75 -1.79
C ILE A 38 14.13 -7.69 -2.42
N SER A 39 14.20 -7.49 -3.75
CA SER A 39 13.42 -6.47 -4.45
C SER A 39 11.92 -6.62 -4.21
N ILE A 40 11.38 -7.83 -4.31
CA ILE A 40 9.94 -8.06 -4.07
C ILE A 40 9.56 -7.82 -2.61
N LYS A 41 10.41 -8.18 -1.65
CA LYS A 41 10.12 -7.98 -0.22
C LYS A 41 10.18 -6.50 0.16
N VAL A 42 11.20 -5.80 -0.30
CA VAL A 42 11.39 -4.37 -0.01
C VAL A 42 10.29 -3.55 -0.69
N SER A 43 10.03 -3.78 -1.98
CA SER A 43 8.94 -3.09 -2.68
C SER A 43 7.57 -3.34 -2.04
N TYR A 44 7.31 -4.56 -1.57
CA TYR A 44 6.07 -4.87 -0.84
C TYR A 44 5.97 -4.10 0.48
N LEU A 45 7.06 -4.00 1.25
CA LEU A 45 7.06 -3.23 2.51
C LEU A 45 6.86 -1.73 2.26
N ILE A 46 7.49 -1.19 1.22
CA ILE A 46 7.27 0.22 0.82
C ILE A 46 5.81 0.44 0.44
N TYR A 47 5.27 -0.42 -0.44
CA TYR A 47 3.86 -0.38 -0.81
C TYR A 47 2.94 -0.45 0.43
N LEU A 48 3.20 -1.38 1.35
CA LEU A 48 2.39 -1.56 2.55
C LEU A 48 2.44 -0.33 3.45
N ALA A 49 3.61 0.30 3.61
CA ALA A 49 3.75 1.55 4.35
C ALA A 49 2.92 2.68 3.71
N CYS A 50 2.99 2.85 2.39
CA CYS A 50 2.18 3.83 1.66
C CYS A 50 0.67 3.55 1.82
N PHE A 51 0.26 2.28 1.73
CA PHE A 51 -1.14 1.89 1.88
C PHE A 51 -1.67 2.19 3.29
N MET A 52 -0.87 1.91 4.32
CA MET A 52 -1.22 2.19 5.70
C MET A 52 -1.24 3.68 6.02
N LEU A 53 -0.33 4.45 5.42
CA LEU A 53 -0.36 5.90 5.49
C LEU A 53 -1.65 6.45 4.88
N MET A 54 -2.04 5.97 3.69
CA MET A 54 -3.28 6.39 3.05
C MET A 54 -4.50 6.03 3.91
N ALA A 55 -4.56 4.80 4.43
CA ALA A 55 -5.64 4.36 5.31
C ALA A 55 -5.73 5.21 6.59
N TYR A 56 -4.59 5.58 7.18
CA TYR A 56 -4.52 6.49 8.32
C TYR A 56 -5.07 7.87 7.96
N LEU A 57 -4.65 8.41 6.81
CA LEU A 57 -5.09 9.72 6.37
C LEU A 57 -6.61 9.75 6.14
N ILE A 58 -7.17 8.77 5.43
CA ILE A 58 -8.62 8.67 5.18
C ILE A 58 -9.42 8.54 6.49
N LEU A 59 -8.93 7.77 7.46
CA LEU A 59 -9.69 7.49 8.68
C LEU A 59 -9.76 8.67 9.65
N PHE A 60 -8.75 9.54 9.65
CA PHE A 60 -8.64 10.63 10.61
C PHE A 60 -8.74 12.02 10.00
N PHE A 61 -8.38 12.16 8.72
CA PHE A 61 -8.48 13.40 7.98
C PHE A 61 -9.62 13.24 7.00
N SER A 62 -10.75 13.84 7.35
CA SER A 62 -11.88 13.93 6.44
C SER A 62 -11.41 14.65 5.19
N ALA A 63 -11.41 13.95 4.06
CA ALA A 63 -11.32 14.58 2.75
C ALA A 63 -12.64 15.31 2.50
N ASN A 64 -12.91 16.39 3.25
CA ASN A 64 -13.97 17.32 2.89
C ASN A 64 -13.34 18.20 1.82
N ALA A 65 -13.43 17.77 0.57
CA ALA A 65 -13.46 18.75 -0.49
C ALA A 65 -14.68 19.64 -0.18
N GLU A 66 -14.45 20.90 0.20
CA GLU A 66 -15.46 21.90 -0.15
C GLU A 66 -15.56 21.83 -1.67
N PRO A 67 -16.76 21.56 -2.21
CA PRO A 67 -16.90 21.23 -3.62
C PRO A 67 -16.54 22.48 -4.42
N SER A 68 -15.41 22.44 -5.12
CA SER A 68 -15.21 23.35 -6.24
C SER A 68 -16.18 22.87 -7.32
N GLU A 69 -17.25 23.64 -7.51
CA GLU A 69 -18.24 23.45 -8.57
C GLU A 69 -17.52 23.15 -9.90
N ASP A 70 -18.00 22.11 -10.62
CA ASP A 70 -17.85 21.88 -12.07
C ASP A 70 -17.10 20.63 -12.63
N MET A 71 -16.70 19.61 -11.85
CA MET A 71 -16.12 18.39 -12.48
C MET A 71 -16.55 17.04 -11.85
N ASP A 72 -17.46 16.32 -12.53
CA ASP A 72 -17.59 14.84 -12.56
C ASP A 72 -17.37 14.09 -11.22
N GLU A 73 -18.03 14.53 -10.13
CA GLU A 73 -17.84 14.03 -8.74
C GLU A 73 -18.01 12.50 -8.59
N GLU A 74 -19.03 11.92 -9.23
CA GLU A 74 -19.27 10.47 -9.16
C GLU A 74 -18.12 9.67 -9.78
N ARG A 75 -17.49 10.18 -10.85
CA ARG A 75 -16.42 9.45 -11.55
C ARG A 75 -15.12 9.45 -10.76
N VAL A 76 -14.76 10.57 -10.13
CA VAL A 76 -13.52 10.69 -9.36
C VAL A 76 -13.61 9.85 -8.08
N PHE A 77 -14.73 9.94 -7.35
CA PHE A 77 -14.94 9.14 -6.14
C PHE A 77 -14.94 7.63 -6.45
N ASN A 78 -15.57 7.24 -7.57
CA ASN A 78 -15.59 5.85 -8.02
C ASN A 78 -14.20 5.37 -8.46
N ALA A 79 -13.42 6.19 -9.17
CA ALA A 79 -12.05 5.85 -9.56
C ALA A 79 -11.12 5.65 -8.36
N ILE A 80 -11.19 6.53 -7.35
CA ILE A 80 -10.40 6.40 -6.11
C ILE A 80 -10.78 5.13 -5.35
N THR A 81 -12.08 4.83 -5.28
CA THR A 81 -12.58 3.64 -4.60
C THR A 81 -12.10 2.37 -5.31
N VAL A 82 -12.27 2.31 -6.63
CA VAL A 82 -11.81 1.18 -7.45
C VAL A 82 -10.29 1.01 -7.34
N PHE A 83 -9.52 2.11 -7.44
CA PHE A 83 -8.07 2.05 -7.27
C PHE A 83 -7.67 1.54 -5.89
N SER A 84 -8.33 2.00 -4.82
CA SER A 84 -8.05 1.57 -3.46
C SER A 84 -8.31 0.08 -3.25
N VAL A 85 -9.38 -0.45 -3.84
CA VAL A 85 -9.70 -1.88 -3.83
C VAL A 85 -8.64 -2.68 -4.61
N LEU A 86 -8.24 -2.21 -5.79
CA LEU A 86 -7.17 -2.84 -6.57
C LEU A 86 -5.83 -2.82 -5.85
N ALA A 87 -5.48 -1.69 -5.25
CA ALA A 87 -4.30 -1.52 -4.41
C ALA A 87 -4.34 -2.50 -3.25
N PHE A 88 -5.49 -2.69 -2.59
CA PHE A 88 -5.61 -3.67 -1.52
C PHE A 88 -5.41 -5.10 -2.01
N PHE A 89 -6.04 -5.53 -3.11
CA PHE A 89 -6.01 -6.95 -3.48
C PHE A 89 -4.75 -7.36 -4.26
N ILE A 90 -4.31 -6.59 -5.26
CA ILE A 90 -3.30 -7.05 -6.22
C ILE A 90 -1.93 -7.34 -5.56
N PRO A 91 -1.31 -6.43 -4.81
CA PRO A 91 -0.04 -6.66 -4.11
C PRO A 91 -0.13 -7.77 -3.05
N ASN A 92 -1.23 -7.81 -2.28
CA ASN A 92 -1.44 -8.81 -1.22
C ASN A 92 -1.62 -10.22 -1.79
N ILE A 93 -2.45 -10.39 -2.82
CA ILE A 93 -2.59 -11.66 -3.52
C ILE A 93 -1.28 -12.03 -4.24
N GLY A 94 -0.62 -11.04 -4.84
CA GLY A 94 0.66 -11.21 -5.52
C GLY A 94 1.73 -11.84 -4.64
N ILE A 95 1.84 -11.43 -3.38
CA ILE A 95 2.82 -12.04 -2.47
C ILE A 95 2.42 -13.47 -2.04
N MET A 96 1.12 -13.78 -1.96
CA MET A 96 0.62 -15.11 -1.65
C MET A 96 0.85 -16.10 -2.80
N ILE A 97 0.54 -15.71 -4.04
CA ILE A 97 0.67 -16.55 -5.24
C ILE A 97 2.12 -16.95 -5.51
N ARG A 98 3.08 -16.09 -5.13
CA ARG A 98 4.52 -16.37 -5.27
C ARG A 98 4.92 -17.77 -4.79
N ARG A 99 4.29 -18.28 -3.74
CA ARG A 99 4.60 -19.60 -3.15
C ARG A 99 4.31 -20.76 -4.12
N ARG A 100 3.33 -20.61 -5.02
CA ARG A 100 2.92 -21.65 -5.98
C ARG A 100 3.71 -21.64 -7.29
N ILE A 101 4.39 -20.54 -7.60
CA ILE A 101 5.13 -20.41 -8.87
C ILE A 101 6.44 -21.15 -8.73
N GLY A 102 6.78 -22.05 -9.66
CA GLY A 102 8.02 -22.84 -9.64
C GLY A 102 9.13 -22.23 -10.49
N ASN A 103 9.11 -22.52 -11.79
CA ASN A 103 10.22 -22.20 -12.70
C ASN A 103 10.29 -20.71 -13.07
N TRP A 104 9.13 -20.03 -13.18
CA TRP A 104 9.03 -18.61 -13.56
C TRP A 104 9.21 -17.62 -12.38
N ARG A 105 9.74 -18.10 -11.24
CA ARG A 105 9.90 -17.29 -10.00
C ARG A 105 10.63 -15.97 -10.19
N VAL A 106 11.66 -15.91 -11.04
CA VAL A 106 12.47 -14.69 -11.21
C VAL A 106 11.68 -13.62 -11.94
N ALA A 107 11.11 -13.95 -13.10
CA ALA A 107 10.27 -13.05 -13.87
C ALA A 107 9.07 -12.56 -13.03
N TYR A 108 8.41 -13.49 -12.32
CA TYR A 108 7.33 -13.14 -11.41
C TYR A 108 7.75 -12.16 -10.33
N ASN A 109 8.92 -12.36 -9.69
CA ASN A 109 9.39 -11.45 -8.65
C ASN A 109 9.58 -10.02 -9.19
N TYR A 110 10.11 -9.86 -10.41
CA TYR A 110 10.27 -8.53 -11.01
C TYR A 110 8.94 -7.90 -11.39
N ILE A 111 8.01 -8.66 -11.99
CA ILE A 111 6.66 -8.18 -12.31
C ILE A 111 5.93 -7.76 -11.03
N ALA A 112 5.96 -8.57 -9.98
CA ALA A 112 5.37 -8.23 -8.69
C ALA A 112 6.04 -7.01 -8.03
N THR A 113 7.37 -6.89 -8.15
CA THR A 113 8.10 -5.70 -7.70
C THR A 113 7.60 -4.45 -8.42
N LEU A 114 7.44 -4.53 -9.75
CA LEU A 114 6.92 -3.42 -10.56
C LEU A 114 5.51 -3.02 -10.11
N PHE A 115 4.59 -3.99 -9.94
CA PHE A 115 3.25 -3.70 -9.44
C PHE A 115 3.28 -3.04 -8.05
N ASN A 116 4.05 -3.57 -7.10
CA ASN A 116 4.18 -2.96 -5.77
C ASN A 116 4.63 -1.50 -5.86
N VAL A 117 5.63 -1.21 -6.70
CA VAL A 117 6.16 0.14 -6.90
C VAL A 117 5.13 1.05 -7.57
N LEU A 118 4.43 0.58 -8.60
CA LEU A 118 3.36 1.34 -9.26
C LEU A 118 2.22 1.68 -8.29
N PHE A 119 1.79 0.72 -7.46
CA PHE A 119 0.78 0.99 -6.44
C PHE A 119 1.29 1.95 -5.36
N ALA A 120 2.54 1.81 -4.90
CA ALA A 120 3.14 2.75 -3.95
C ALA A 120 3.15 4.19 -4.51
N PHE A 121 3.58 4.36 -5.76
CA PHE A 121 3.55 5.66 -6.43
C PHE A 121 2.13 6.19 -6.63
N GLY A 122 1.20 5.35 -7.07
CA GLY A 122 -0.20 5.74 -7.22
C GLY A 122 -0.80 6.21 -5.90
N LEU A 123 -0.58 5.47 -4.80
CA LEU A 123 -1.03 5.85 -3.46
C LEU A 123 -0.45 7.19 -3.01
N LEU A 124 0.86 7.43 -3.23
CA LEU A 124 1.49 8.71 -2.90
C LEU A 124 0.95 9.86 -3.76
N TRP A 125 0.69 9.61 -5.04
CA TRP A 125 0.09 10.58 -5.94
C TRP A 125 -1.33 10.96 -5.47
N PHE A 126 -2.16 9.96 -5.11
CA PHE A 126 -3.47 10.20 -4.52
C PHE A 126 -3.38 10.99 -3.21
N ILE A 127 -2.45 10.62 -2.32
CA ILE A 127 -2.23 11.38 -1.09
C ILE A 127 -1.85 12.84 -1.40
N LYS A 128 -1.12 13.12 -2.47
CA LYS A 128 -0.79 14.51 -2.81
C LYS A 128 -2.00 15.27 -3.39
N ASP A 129 -2.84 14.60 -4.16
CA ASP A 129 -3.94 15.21 -4.92
C ASP A 129 -5.17 15.50 -4.05
N LEU A 130 -5.41 14.67 -3.03
CA LEU A 130 -6.53 14.84 -2.10
C LEU A 130 -6.38 16.10 -1.22
N PRO A 131 -7.40 16.99 -1.16
CA PRO A 131 -7.38 18.16 -0.30
C PRO A 131 -7.63 17.76 1.16
N TRP A 132 -6.56 17.38 1.86
CA TRP A 132 -6.64 16.99 3.28
C TRP A 132 -7.02 18.18 4.16
N GLN A 133 -8.11 18.04 4.91
CA GLN A 133 -8.44 18.98 5.98
C GLN A 133 -7.92 18.47 7.33
N PHE A 134 -6.90 19.15 7.86
CA PHE A 134 -6.35 18.90 9.20
C PHE A 134 -7.22 19.64 10.23
N LYS A 135 -8.12 18.91 10.90
CA LYS A 135 -8.93 19.42 12.02
C LYS A 135 -8.20 19.34 13.35
#